data_AF-A0A7C9EPM7-F1
#
_entry.id   AF-A0A7C9EPM7-F1
#
_cell.length_a   1.000
_cell.length_b   1.000
_cell.length_c   1.000
_cell.angle_alpha   90.00
_cell.angle_beta   90.00
_cell.angle_gamma   90.00
#
_symmetry.space_group_name_H-M   'P 1'
#
loop_
_entity.id
_entity.type
_entity.pdbx_description
1 polymer ?
#
loop_
_entity_poly.entity_id
_entity_poly.type
_entity_poly.pdbx_seq_one_letter_code
_entity_poly.pdbx_strand_id
1 'polypeptide(L)'
;GWLERLKEVVYAADDLFDEFATEASQKEVMGGSKFTKEVKTFFSGSNQIAFAFSISHKAKKIREALDNVVSDARQFNFLPHSCEERRVARKNKLETHSFVGAEEIIGRDADKKA
;
A
#
# COMPACT_ATOMS: atom_id res chain seq x y z
N GLY A 1 15.30 -7.21 8.69
CA GLY A 1 15.78 -7.55 7.31
C GLY A 1 15.34 -6.50 6.28
N TRP A 2 15.68 -6.62 4.98
CA TRP A 2 15.30 -5.59 3.98
C TRP A 2 13.78 -5.38 3.88
N LEU A 3 13.00 -6.46 4.02
CA LEU A 3 11.53 -6.42 4.00
C LEU A 3 10.94 -5.72 5.23
N GLU A 4 11.59 -5.86 6.39
CA GLU A 4 11.17 -5.21 7.62
C GLU A 4 11.42 -3.69 7.54
N ARG A 5 12.58 -3.28 7.01
CA ARG A 5 12.84 -1.87 6.70
C ARG A 5 11.88 -1.33 5.65
N LEU A 6 11.51 -2.11 4.64
CA LEU A 6 10.48 -1.71 3.67
C LEU A 6 9.15 -1.42 4.38
N LYS A 7 8.73 -2.31 5.29
CA LYS A 7 7.52 -2.14 6.09
C LYS A 7 7.56 -0.82 6.88
N GLU A 8 8.67 -0.53 7.56
CA GLU A 8 8.85 0.73 8.28
C GLU A 8 8.75 1.96 7.37
N VAL A 9 9.38 1.93 6.20
CA VAL A 9 9.34 3.05 5.23
C VAL A 9 7.93 3.26 4.69
N VAL A 10 7.17 2.19 4.45
CA VAL A 10 5.78 2.27 4.00
C VAL A 10 4.90 2.91 5.07
N TYR A 11 5.04 2.52 6.35
CA TYR A 11 4.30 3.17 7.44
C TYR A 11 4.67 4.65 7.59
N ALA A 12 5.95 5.00 7.48
CA ALA A 12 6.36 6.40 7.52
C ALA A 12 5.76 7.23 6.37
N ALA A 13 5.52 6.61 5.21
CA ALA A 13 4.84 7.24 4.08
C ALA A 13 3.34 7.43 4.33
N ASP A 14 2.70 6.42 4.93
CA ASP A 14 1.29 6.46 5.33
C ASP A 14 1.04 7.57 6.38
N ASP A 15 1.88 7.63 7.42
CA ASP A 15 1.82 8.68 8.45
C ASP A 15 1.96 10.09 7.85
N LEU A 16 2.87 10.26 6.87
CA LEU A 16 3.04 11.54 6.18
C LEU A 16 1.82 11.91 5.34
N PHE A 17 1.18 10.91 4.72
CA PHE A 17 -0.04 11.12 3.94
C PHE A 17 -1.20 11.56 4.85
N ASP A 18 -1.34 10.95 6.01
CA ASP A 18 -2.36 11.31 6.99
C ASP A 18 -2.18 12.75 7.53
N GLU A 19 -0.93 13.18 7.78
CA GLU A 19 -0.61 14.57 8.14
C GLU A 19 -1.05 15.55 7.04
N PHE A 20 -0.77 15.22 5.78
CA PHE A 20 -1.18 16.02 4.63
C PHE A 20 -2.70 16.07 4.46
N ALA A 21 -3.36 14.91 4.55
CA ALA A 21 -4.82 14.79 4.42
C ALA A 21 -5.53 15.58 5.52
N THR A 22 -5.04 15.48 6.76
CA THR A 22 -5.58 16.21 7.90
C THR A 22 -5.53 17.72 7.69
N GLU A 23 -4.38 18.26 7.25
CA GLU A 23 -4.23 19.68 6.94
C GLU A 23 -5.14 20.12 5.78
N ALA A 24 -5.28 19.28 4.74
CA ALA A 24 -6.20 19.55 3.63
C ALA A 24 -7.66 19.66 4.11
N SER A 25 -8.11 18.72 4.94
CA SER A 25 -9.46 18.76 5.52
C SER A 25 -9.67 19.97 6.43
N GLN A 26 -8.68 20.36 7.23
CA GLN A 26 -8.77 21.57 8.06
C GLN A 26 -9.00 22.83 7.24
N LYS A 27 -8.37 22.93 6.05
CA LYS A 27 -8.56 24.07 5.14
C LYS A 27 -9.95 24.10 4.50
N GLU A 28 -10.54 22.95 4.20
CA GLU A 28 -11.90 22.86 3.66
C GLU A 28 -12.94 23.31 4.68
N VAL A 29 -12.79 22.90 5.94
CA VAL A 29 -13.72 23.24 7.04
C VAL A 29 -13.54 24.69 7.52
N MET A 30 -12.42 25.33 7.21
CA MET A 30 -12.17 26.72 7.61
C MET A 30 -13.26 27.64 7.02
N GLY A 31 -14.06 28.29 7.87
CA GLY A 31 -15.09 29.24 7.47
C GLY A 31 -14.52 30.60 7.04
N GLY A 32 -15.32 31.40 6.32
CA GLY A 32 -14.96 32.76 5.91
C GLY A 32 -14.80 32.95 4.40
N SER A 33 -14.59 34.21 3.98
CA SER A 33 -14.31 34.57 2.59
C SER A 33 -12.93 34.06 2.14
N LYS A 34 -12.72 33.88 0.82
CA LYS A 34 -11.43 33.40 0.28
C LYS A 34 -10.22 34.17 0.82
N PHE A 35 -10.32 35.50 0.89
CA PHE A 35 -9.28 36.38 1.41
C PHE A 35 -9.00 36.15 2.90
N THR A 36 -10.05 35.98 3.71
CA THR A 36 -9.88 35.72 5.16
C THR A 36 -9.28 34.35 5.43
N LYS A 37 -9.57 33.33 4.61
CA LYS A 37 -8.91 32.01 4.69
C LYS A 37 -7.42 32.09 4.34
N GLU A 38 -7.05 32.78 3.26
CA GLU A 38 -5.64 32.92 2.84
C GLU A 38 -4.81 33.65 3.91
N VAL A 39 -5.28 34.80 4.39
CA VAL A 39 -4.60 35.57 5.44
C VAL A 39 -4.49 34.75 6.72
N LYS A 40 -5.57 34.12 7.16
CA LYS A 40 -5.58 33.31 8.39
C LYS A 40 -4.65 32.09 8.28
N THR A 41 -4.59 31.43 7.12
CA THR A 41 -3.66 30.32 6.89
C THR A 41 -2.21 30.80 6.95
N PHE A 42 -1.91 31.96 6.36
CA PHE A 42 -0.56 32.51 6.30
C PHE A 42 -0.02 32.95 7.67
N PHE A 43 -0.89 33.52 8.52
CA PHE A 43 -0.54 34.02 9.86
C PHE A 43 -0.84 33.04 11.01
N SER A 44 -1.36 31.85 10.72
CA SER A 44 -1.51 30.78 11.72
C SER A 44 -0.20 30.00 11.90
N GLY A 45 -0.12 29.19 12.96
CA GLY A 45 0.95 28.20 13.13
C GLY A 45 1.09 27.23 11.94
N SER A 46 0.04 27.09 11.11
CA SER A 46 0.01 26.32 9.86
C SER A 46 0.32 27.18 8.62
N ASN A 47 1.41 27.96 8.66
CA ASN A 47 1.89 28.70 7.49
C ASN A 47 2.07 27.74 6.31
N GLN A 48 1.31 27.94 5.23
CA GLN A 48 1.24 27.05 4.08
C GLN A 48 2.60 26.77 3.43
N ILE A 49 3.52 27.75 3.42
CA ILE A 49 4.86 27.60 2.86
C ILE A 49 5.72 26.73 3.79
N ALA A 50 5.69 27.01 5.10
CA ALA A 50 6.44 26.24 6.08
C ALA A 50 5.93 24.78 6.16
N PHE A 51 4.62 24.59 6.10
CA PHE A 51 3.99 23.27 6.02
C PHE A 51 4.40 22.52 4.74
N ALA A 52 4.28 23.15 3.57
CA ALA A 52 4.68 22.53 2.31
C ALA A 52 6.17 22.16 2.30
N PHE A 53 7.03 23.02 2.86
CA PHE A 53 8.45 22.73 3.03
C PHE A 53 8.70 21.53 3.96
N SER A 54 8.01 21.47 5.10
CA SER A 54 8.07 20.35 6.06
C SER A 54 7.68 19.03 5.41
N ILE A 55 6.50 18.96 4.77
CA ILE A 55 6.01 17.76 4.08
C ILE A 55 6.96 17.33 2.98
N SER A 56 7.45 18.28 2.17
CA SER A 56 8.41 17.99 1.09
C SER A 56 9.73 17.41 1.61
N HIS A 57 10.22 17.91 2.75
CA HIS A 57 11.42 17.40 3.39
C HIS A 57 11.21 15.99 3.96
N LYS A 58 10.07 15.72 4.60
CA LYS A 58 9.70 14.38 5.08
C LYS A 58 9.58 13.39 3.91
N ALA A 59 8.90 13.78 2.83
CA ALA A 59 8.76 12.98 1.61
C ALA A 59 10.12 12.65 0.97
N LYS A 60 11.05 13.61 0.98
CA LYS A 60 12.43 13.38 0.51
C LYS A 60 13.14 12.30 1.34
N LYS A 61 13.04 12.35 2.67
CA LYS A 61 13.63 11.34 3.56
C LYS A 61 13.06 9.94 3.32
N ILE A 62 11.74 9.84 3.15
CA ILE A 62 11.07 8.56 2.84
C ILE A 62 11.58 8.00 1.52
N ARG A 63 11.72 8.84 0.49
CA ARG A 63 12.28 8.43 -0.82
C ARG A 63 13.71 7.91 -0.67
N GLU A 64 14.56 8.64 0.05
CA GLU A 64 15.95 8.22 0.30
C GLU A 64 16.01 6.90 1.08
N ALA A 65 15.14 6.70 2.07
CA ALA A 65 15.04 5.45 2.82
C ALA A 65 14.57 4.29 1.93
N LEU A 66 13.61 4.53 1.04
CA LEU A 66 13.16 3.54 0.07
C LEU A 66 14.26 3.15 -0.92
N ASP A 67 15.03 4.11 -1.41
CA ASP A 67 16.16 3.85 -2.31
C ASP A 67 17.22 2.96 -1.65
N ASN A 68 17.49 3.17 -0.35
CA ASN A 68 18.38 2.30 0.43
C ASN A 68 17.83 0.87 0.53
N VAL A 69 16.53 0.71 0.80
CA VAL A 69 15.87 -0.60 0.85
C VAL A 69 15.94 -1.31 -0.50
N VAL A 70 15.73 -0.59 -1.61
CA VAL A 70 15.85 -1.15 -2.96
C VAL A 70 17.29 -1.57 -3.27
N SER A 71 18.27 -0.75 -2.88
CA SER A 71 19.70 -1.07 -3.02
C SER A 71 20.05 -2.37 -2.29
N ASP A 72 19.62 -2.50 -1.02
CA ASP A 72 19.80 -3.71 -0.23
C ASP A 72 19.13 -4.92 -0.89
N ALA A 73 17.87 -4.77 -1.33
CA ALA A 73 17.14 -5.84 -1.99
C ALA A 73 17.81 -6.33 -3.28
N ARG A 74 18.43 -5.42 -4.04
CA ARG A 74 19.23 -5.74 -5.25
C ARG A 74 20.51 -6.50 -4.91
N GLN A 75 21.23 -6.06 -3.88
CA GLN A 75 22.50 -6.70 -3.47
C GLN A 75 22.32 -8.19 -3.18
N PHE A 76 21.17 -8.58 -2.65
CA PHE A 76 20.86 -9.97 -2.32
C PHE A 76 19.97 -10.68 -3.36
N ASN A 77 19.79 -10.10 -4.55
CA ASN A 77 18.95 -10.64 -5.64
C ASN A 77 17.50 -10.98 -5.21
N PHE A 78 16.94 -10.24 -4.25
CA PHE A 78 15.56 -10.45 -3.80
C PHE A 78 14.51 -9.86 -4.74
N LEU A 79 14.91 -8.91 -5.60
CA LEU A 79 14.04 -8.43 -6.65
C LEU A 79 14.03 -9.47 -7.78
N PRO A 80 12.86 -10.07 -8.10
CA PRO A 80 12.77 -11.00 -9.21
C PRO A 80 13.18 -10.29 -10.50
N HIS A 81 14.08 -10.91 -11.26
CA HIS A 81 14.28 -10.59 -12.66
C HIS A 81 12.91 -10.60 -13.34
N SER A 82 12.54 -9.51 -14.02
CA SER A 82 11.27 -9.28 -14.74
C SER A 82 10.27 -10.44 -14.68
N CYS A 83 9.27 -10.30 -13.80
CA CYS A 83 8.17 -11.25 -13.64
C CYS A 83 7.19 -11.19 -14.83
N GLU A 84 7.69 -11.33 -16.06
CA GLU A 84 6.88 -11.66 -17.24
C GLU A 84 6.41 -13.14 -17.16
N GLU A 85 7.16 -14.02 -16.47
CA GLU A 85 6.88 -15.47 -16.48
C GLU A 85 5.87 -15.97 -15.44
N ARG A 86 5.55 -15.20 -14.37
CA ARG A 86 4.60 -15.70 -13.35
C ARG A 86 3.14 -15.62 -13.76
N ARG A 87 2.81 -14.96 -14.88
CA ARG A 87 1.45 -15.01 -15.42
C ARG A 87 1.07 -16.41 -15.92
N VAL A 88 2.03 -17.34 -16.07
CA VAL A 88 1.77 -18.70 -16.57
C VAL A 88 1.70 -19.75 -15.46
N ALA A 89 2.19 -19.46 -14.25
CA ALA A 89 1.85 -20.26 -13.07
C ALA A 89 0.44 -19.87 -12.58
N ARG A 90 -0.54 -20.11 -13.46
CA ARG A 90 -1.94 -20.28 -13.07
C ARG A 90 -1.93 -21.11 -11.81
N LYS A 91 -2.26 -20.47 -10.69
CA LYS A 91 -2.93 -21.04 -9.52
C LYS A 91 -2.97 -22.58 -9.60
N ASN A 92 -1.91 -23.25 -9.15
CA ASN A 92 -2.06 -24.55 -8.52
C ASN A 92 -2.82 -24.29 -7.21
N LYS A 93 -4.08 -23.84 -7.32
CA LYS A 93 -5.00 -23.82 -6.21
C LYS A 93 -5.15 -25.29 -5.89
N LEU A 94 -4.64 -25.72 -4.75
CA LEU A 94 -4.99 -27.03 -4.20
C LEU A 94 -6.51 -27.16 -4.32
N GLU A 95 -6.94 -28.22 -4.98
CA GLU A 95 -8.36 -28.49 -5.16
C GLU A 95 -8.99 -28.57 -3.76
N THR A 96 -9.87 -27.62 -3.49
CA THR A 96 -10.50 -27.40 -2.17
C THR A 96 -11.93 -27.95 -2.15
N HIS A 97 -12.35 -28.59 -3.24
CA HIS A 97 -13.67 -29.18 -3.35
C HIS A 97 -13.56 -30.66 -3.69
N SER A 98 -14.46 -31.45 -3.12
CA SER A 98 -14.56 -32.91 -3.29
C SER A 98 -15.70 -33.30 -4.22
N PHE A 99 -16.16 -32.38 -5.07
CA PHE A 99 -17.27 -32.67 -5.95
C PHE A 99 -16.80 -33.64 -7.05
N VAL A 100 -17.48 -34.79 -7.12
CA VAL A 100 -17.25 -35.82 -8.14
C VAL A 100 -18.56 -36.01 -8.89
N GLY A 101 -18.50 -36.06 -10.21
CA GLY A 101 -19.69 -36.30 -11.05
C GLY A 101 -20.22 -37.71 -10.83
N ALA A 102 -21.56 -37.87 -10.75
CA ALA A 102 -22.17 -39.18 -10.53
C ALA A 102 -21.84 -40.22 -11.62
N GLU A 103 -21.51 -39.74 -12.83
CA GLU A 103 -21.09 -40.55 -13.98
C GLU A 103 -19.67 -41.13 -13.83
N GLU A 104 -18.84 -40.53 -12.97
CA GLU A 104 -17.45 -40.92 -12.73
C GLU A 104 -17.33 -41.96 -11.60
N ILE A 105 -18.40 -42.19 -10.84
CA ILE A 105 -18.43 -43.10 -9.70
C ILE A 105 -18.84 -44.50 -10.15
N ILE A 106 -17.89 -45.43 -10.18
CA ILE A 106 -18.10 -46.84 -10.55
C ILE A 106 -18.10 -47.72 -9.28
N GLY A 107 -19.05 -48.66 -9.17
CA GLY A 107 -19.00 -49.73 -8.15
C GLY A 107 -19.62 -49.42 -6.79
N ARG A 108 -20.25 -48.24 -6.60
CA ARG A 108 -20.95 -47.86 -5.35
C ARG A 108 -22.48 -47.99 -5.43
N ASP A 109 -23.00 -48.82 -6.32
CA ASP A 109 -24.45 -48.95 -6.52
C ASP A 109 -25.20 -49.61 -5.36
N ALA A 110 -24.49 -50.40 -4.54
CA ALA A 110 -25.07 -51.00 -3.33
C ALA A 110 -25.37 -49.95 -2.24
N ASP A 111 -24.55 -48.91 -2.12
CA ASP A 111 -24.69 -47.85 -1.12
C ASP A 111 -25.90 -46.92 -1.40
N LYS A 112 -26.44 -46.94 -2.62
CA LYS A 112 -27.63 -46.15 -3.02
C LYS A 112 -28.95 -46.75 -2.51
N LYS A 113 -28.95 -48.00 -2.04
CA LYS A 113 -30.16 -48.74 -1.66
C LYS A 113 -30.34 -48.89 -0.14
N ALA A 114 -29.57 -48.16 0.65
CA ALA A 114 -29.73 -48.08 2.10
C ALA A 114 -30.76 -47.02 2.50
#